data_AF-A0A2J8A4F2-F1
#
_entry.id   AF-A0A2J8A4F2-F1
#
_cell.length_a   1.000
_cell.length_b   1.000
_cell.length_c   1.000
_cell.angle_alpha   90.00
_cell.angle_beta   90.00
_cell.angle_gamma   90.00
#
_symmetry.space_group_name_H-M   'P 1'
#
loop_
_entity.id
_entity.type
_entity.pdbx_description
1 polymer ?
#
loop_
_entity_poly.entity_id
_entity_poly.type
_entity_poly.pdbx_seq_one_letter_code
_entity_poly.pdbx_strand_id
1 'polypeptide(L)'
;MDNSGKIIWARHNEIQTVNIKALGAELEVADGERLPLPVKDLGSCDLYPQSLEHNPNGRFVVVCGDGEYIVYTALAWRNKAFGAGLEFVWSADSNDYAIRESGNKVKIYKNF
;
A
#
# COMPACT_ATOMS: atom_id res chain seq x y z
N MET A 1 -2.60 -4.88 5.33
CA MET A 1 -1.65 -6.01 5.29
C MET A 1 -1.94 -6.80 4.04
N ASP A 2 -0.93 -7.28 3.32
CA ASP A 2 -1.14 -8.19 2.18
C ASP A 2 -1.25 -9.66 2.64
N ASN A 3 -1.61 -10.56 1.73
CA ASN A 3 -1.75 -12.00 2.02
C ASN A 3 -0.43 -12.68 2.43
N SER A 4 0.72 -12.06 2.15
CA SER A 4 2.05 -12.53 2.55
C SER A 4 2.42 -12.14 3.98
N GLY A 5 1.60 -11.32 4.65
CA GLY A 5 1.86 -10.80 5.99
C GLY A 5 2.66 -9.50 6.02
N LYS A 6 2.89 -8.88 4.85
CA LYS A 6 3.53 -7.57 4.79
C LYS A 6 2.54 -6.49 5.20
N ILE A 7 2.98 -5.61 6.09
CA ILE A 7 2.28 -4.41 6.50
C ILE A 7 3.10 -3.22 6.02
N ILE A 8 2.41 -2.25 5.43
CA ILE A 8 2.96 -0.93 5.09
C ILE A 8 2.02 0.10 5.69
N TRP A 9 2.58 1.11 6.34
CA TRP A 9 1.83 2.23 6.90
C TRP A 9 2.61 3.53 6.75
N ALA A 10 1.90 4.63 6.86
CA ALA A 10 2.47 5.97 6.86
C ALA A 10 2.46 6.57 8.27
N ARG A 11 3.48 7.35 8.59
CA ARG A 11 3.52 8.26 9.74
C ARG A 11 3.84 9.65 9.20
N HIS A 12 2.81 10.48 9.04
CA HIS A 12 2.90 11.66 8.16
C HIS A 12 3.33 11.20 6.76
N ASN A 13 4.45 11.71 6.25
CA ASN A 13 4.97 11.36 4.93
C ASN A 13 6.02 10.24 4.98
N GLU A 14 6.42 9.76 6.15
CA GLU A 14 7.36 8.64 6.28
C GLU A 14 6.63 7.32 6.11
N ILE A 15 7.19 6.42 5.32
CA ILE A 15 6.60 5.11 5.02
C ILE A 15 7.43 4.03 5.67
N GLN A 16 6.75 3.18 6.42
CA GLN A 16 7.36 2.09 7.15
C GLN A 16 6.76 0.76 6.71
N THR A 17 7.54 -0.30 6.85
CA THR A 17 7.09 -1.66 6.57
C THR A 17 7.57 -2.64 7.61
N VAL A 18 6.78 -3.70 7.79
CA VAL A 18 7.19 -4.90 8.49
C VAL A 18 6.54 -6.13 7.87
N ASN A 19 7.11 -7.31 8.10
CA ASN A 19 6.50 -8.58 7.72
C ASN A 19 6.25 -9.41 8.97
N ILE A 20 4.98 -9.65 9.29
CA ILE A 20 4.60 -10.40 10.50
C ILE A 20 5.00 -11.88 10.42
N LYS A 21 4.99 -12.47 9.22
CA LYS A 21 5.36 -13.87 9.02
C LYS A 21 6.88 -14.09 9.10
N ALA A 22 7.68 -13.02 9.14
CA ALA A 22 9.12 -13.11 9.28
C ALA A 22 9.58 -13.46 10.71
N LEU A 23 8.69 -13.41 11.70
CA LEU A 23 9.01 -13.72 13.10
C LEU A 23 9.33 -15.21 13.36
N GLY A 24 9.16 -16.09 12.37
CA GLY A 24 9.39 -17.52 12.49
C GLY A 24 8.29 -18.23 13.28
N ALA A 25 8.06 -19.51 12.98
CA ALA A 25 7.03 -20.32 13.65
C ALA A 25 7.42 -20.72 15.09
N GLU A 26 8.68 -20.52 15.47
CA GLU A 26 9.26 -20.95 16.76
C GLU A 26 9.17 -19.86 17.85
N LEU A 27 8.67 -18.67 17.51
CA LEU A 27 8.46 -17.61 18.48
C LEU A 27 7.19 -17.92 19.29
N GLU A 28 7.36 -18.60 20.42
CA GLU A 28 6.30 -18.74 21.42
C GLU A 28 6.05 -17.38 22.08
N VAL A 29 4.91 -16.77 21.76
CA VAL A 29 4.46 -15.50 22.33
C VAL A 29 3.13 -15.76 23.03
N ALA A 30 3.00 -15.27 24.26
CA ALA A 30 1.75 -15.40 24.99
C ALA A 30 0.66 -14.54 24.34
N ASP A 31 -0.60 -14.97 24.43
CA ASP A 31 -1.71 -14.18 23.90
C ASP A 31 -1.77 -12.81 24.59
N GLY A 32 -2.00 -11.76 23.79
CA GLY A 32 -1.98 -10.37 24.23
C GLY A 32 -0.60 -9.72 24.34
N GLU A 33 0.51 -10.44 24.16
CA GLU A 33 1.85 -9.85 24.15
C GLU A 33 2.17 -9.11 22.84
N ARG A 34 3.02 -8.09 22.93
CA ARG A 34 3.48 -7.33 21.77
C ARG A 34 4.54 -8.10 21.00
N LEU A 35 4.30 -8.27 19.70
CA LEU A 35 5.26 -8.89 18.80
C LEU A 35 6.49 -7.99 18.55
N PRO A 36 7.73 -8.51 18.67
CA PRO A 36 8.95 -7.76 18.41
C PRO A 36 9.21 -7.63 16.89
N LEU A 37 8.39 -6.82 16.22
CA LEU A 37 8.41 -6.67 14.77
C LEU A 37 9.54 -5.73 14.31
N PRO A 38 10.48 -6.17 13.44
CA PRO A 38 11.56 -5.32 12.94
C PRO A 38 11.02 -4.33 11.90
N VAL A 39 10.61 -3.16 12.36
CA VAL A 39 10.16 -2.04 11.51
C VAL A 39 11.31 -1.55 10.63
N LYS A 40 11.06 -1.43 9.34
CA LYS A 40 12.00 -0.87 8.36
C LYS A 40 11.43 0.39 7.75
N ASP A 41 12.30 1.35 7.51
CA ASP A 41 12.00 2.52 6.69
C ASP A 41 11.97 2.10 5.21
N LEU A 42 10.93 2.53 4.49
CA LEU A 42 10.75 2.21 3.07
C LEU A 42 10.92 3.45 2.18
N GLY A 43 10.96 4.65 2.76
CA GLY A 43 11.06 5.93 2.07
C GLY A 43 9.99 6.92 2.52
N SER A 44 9.75 7.93 1.70
CA SER A 44 8.73 8.94 1.93
C SER A 44 7.66 8.95 0.84
N CYS A 45 6.52 9.58 1.11
CA CYS A 45 5.48 9.86 0.13
C CYS A 45 5.55 11.32 -0.34
N ASP A 46 5.27 11.54 -1.63
CA ASP A 46 5.30 12.87 -2.25
C ASP A 46 4.02 13.69 -1.95
N LEU A 47 2.95 13.01 -1.52
CA LEU A 47 1.69 13.60 -1.07
C LEU A 47 1.40 13.21 0.39
N TYR A 48 0.46 13.89 1.06
CA TYR A 48 0.08 13.54 2.42
C TYR A 48 -0.84 12.30 2.42
N PRO A 49 -0.41 11.14 2.95
CA PRO A 49 -1.17 9.90 2.83
C PRO A 49 -2.47 9.94 3.64
N GLN A 50 -3.61 9.76 2.98
CA GLN A 50 -4.92 9.60 3.63
C GLN A 50 -5.38 8.14 3.63
N SER A 51 -5.05 7.39 2.59
CA SER A 51 -5.26 5.95 2.51
C SER A 51 -4.09 5.24 1.83
N LEU A 52 -3.87 3.98 2.22
CA LEU A 52 -2.89 3.08 1.62
C LEU A 52 -3.53 1.70 1.41
N GLU A 53 -3.40 1.16 0.21
CA GLU A 53 -3.97 -0.15 -0.11
C GLU A 53 -3.04 -0.97 -1.00
N HIS A 54 -2.79 -2.22 -0.61
CA HIS A 54 -2.08 -3.17 -1.46
C HIS A 54 -3.01 -3.65 -2.59
N ASN A 55 -2.46 -3.85 -3.77
CA ASN A 55 -3.19 -4.61 -4.80
C ASN A 55 -3.33 -6.09 -4.36
N PRO A 56 -4.24 -6.88 -4.97
CA PRO A 56 -4.57 -8.22 -4.44
C PRO A 56 -3.39 -9.20 -4.39
N ASN A 57 -2.40 -9.06 -5.28
CA ASN A 57 -1.17 -9.86 -5.25
C ASN A 57 -0.04 -9.28 -4.38
N GLY A 58 -0.23 -8.12 -3.76
CA GLY A 58 0.72 -7.48 -2.84
C GLY A 58 1.98 -6.88 -3.50
N ARG A 59 2.05 -6.82 -4.83
CA ARG A 59 3.21 -6.27 -5.55
C ARG A 59 3.25 -4.74 -5.57
N PHE A 60 2.07 -4.11 -5.50
CA PHE A 60 1.92 -2.67 -5.55
C PHE A 60 1.12 -2.17 -4.35
N VAL A 61 1.35 -0.91 -3.99
CA VAL A 61 0.57 -0.16 -3.01
C VAL A 61 0.14 1.15 -3.67
N VAL A 62 -1.13 1.48 -3.56
CA VAL A 62 -1.60 2.83 -3.87
C VAL A 62 -1.60 3.66 -2.59
N VAL A 63 -1.21 4.92 -2.71
CA VAL A 63 -1.43 5.96 -1.71
C VAL A 63 -2.38 6.98 -2.33
N CYS A 64 -3.46 7.33 -1.64
CA CYS A 64 -4.36 8.41 -2.04
C CYS A 64 -4.35 9.53 -0.99
N GLY A 65 -4.44 10.76 -1.44
CA GLY A 65 -4.52 11.95 -0.60
C GLY A 65 -4.59 13.22 -1.44
N ASP A 66 -5.20 14.27 -0.91
CA ASP A 66 -5.25 15.60 -1.52
C ASP A 66 -5.79 15.66 -2.97
N GLY A 67 -6.65 14.71 -3.33
CA GLY A 67 -7.22 14.60 -4.69
C GLY A 67 -6.26 13.96 -5.71
N GLU A 68 -5.17 13.36 -5.23
CA GLU A 68 -4.17 12.66 -6.02
C GLU A 68 -4.02 11.21 -5.57
N TYR A 69 -3.45 10.39 -6.45
CA TYR A 69 -3.01 9.05 -6.15
C TYR A 69 -1.60 8.81 -6.67
N ILE A 70 -0.85 7.96 -5.98
CA ILE A 70 0.44 7.45 -6.43
C ILE A 70 0.48 5.94 -6.18
N VAL A 71 0.86 5.18 -7.20
CA VAL A 71 1.14 3.76 -7.09
C VAL A 71 2.63 3.54 -6.93
N TYR A 72 3.02 2.86 -5.86
CA TYR A 72 4.38 2.45 -5.57
C TYR A 72 4.54 0.92 -5.68
N THR A 73 5.76 0.46 -5.96
CA THR A 73 6.14 -0.93 -5.74
C THR A 73 6.24 -1.25 -4.25
N ALA A 74 5.61 -2.33 -3.78
CA ALA A 74 5.54 -2.68 -2.36
C ALA A 74 6.87 -3.19 -1.76
N LEU A 75 7.90 -3.40 -2.59
CA LEU A 75 9.21 -3.92 -2.15
C LEU A 75 10.25 -2.81 -1.98
N ALA A 76 10.26 -1.84 -2.89
CA ALA A 76 11.33 -0.84 -3.00
C ALA A 76 10.81 0.60 -3.02
N TRP A 77 9.50 0.79 -2.81
CA TRP A 77 8.84 2.11 -2.79
C TRP A 77 9.09 2.98 -4.03
N ARG A 78 9.24 2.35 -5.19
CA ARG A 78 9.44 3.05 -6.46
C ARG A 78 8.10 3.46 -7.05
N ASN A 79 7.96 4.74 -7.41
CA ASN A 79 6.79 5.27 -8.12
C ASN A 79 6.63 4.56 -9.48
N LYS A 80 5.39 4.16 -9.78
CA LYS A 80 5.02 3.44 -11.01
C LYS A 80 3.94 4.16 -11.82
N ALA A 81 3.01 4.82 -11.15
CA ALA A 81 1.98 5.66 -11.77
C ALA A 81 1.51 6.69 -10.75
N PHE A 82 0.98 7.79 -11.25
CA PHE A 82 0.42 8.86 -10.44
C PHE A 82 -0.60 9.66 -11.24
N GLY A 83 -1.42 10.44 -10.56
CA GLY A 83 -2.30 11.41 -11.19
C GLY A 83 -3.39 11.91 -10.25
N ALA A 84 -4.33 12.67 -10.81
CA ALA A 84 -5.52 13.10 -10.10
C ALA A 84 -6.49 11.92 -9.89
N GLY A 85 -7.07 11.82 -8.71
CA GLY A 85 -8.03 10.79 -8.35
C GLY A 85 -8.61 11.03 -6.96
N LEU A 86 -9.94 11.07 -6.86
CA LEU A 86 -10.65 11.19 -5.59
C LEU A 86 -10.75 9.85 -4.88
N GLU A 87 -10.89 8.78 -5.66
CA GLU A 87 -10.98 7.39 -5.20
C GLU A 87 -10.20 6.51 -6.16
N PHE A 88 -9.69 5.41 -5.62
CA PHE A 88 -8.93 4.41 -6.33
C PHE A 88 -9.44 3.03 -5.93
N VAL A 89 -9.55 2.11 -6.90
CA VAL A 89 -9.82 0.70 -6.63
C VAL A 89 -8.93 -0.19 -7.47
N TRP A 90 -8.38 -1.23 -6.84
CA TRP A 90 -7.69 -2.30 -7.55
C TRP A 90 -8.69 -3.24 -8.22
N SER A 91 -8.36 -3.72 -9.42
CA SER A 91 -9.03 -4.89 -9.98
C SER A 91 -8.64 -6.15 -9.20
N ALA A 92 -9.57 -7.10 -9.10
CA ALA A 92 -9.34 -8.38 -8.44
C ALA A 92 -8.24 -9.23 -9.12
N ASP A 93 -8.05 -9.06 -10.43
CA ASP A 93 -6.99 -9.73 -11.19
C ASP A 93 -5.58 -9.13 -10.98
N SER A 94 -5.48 -8.06 -10.20
CA SER A 94 -4.24 -7.35 -9.83
C SER A 94 -3.47 -6.66 -10.96
N ASN A 95 -3.96 -6.69 -12.20
CA ASN A 95 -3.27 -6.09 -13.36
C ASN A 95 -3.96 -4.82 -13.86
N ASP A 96 -5.16 -4.53 -13.37
CA ASP A 96 -5.92 -3.35 -13.75
C ASP A 96 -6.27 -2.53 -12.50
N TYR A 97 -6.58 -1.26 -12.70
CA TYR A 97 -7.17 -0.42 -11.65
C TYR A 97 -8.11 0.62 -12.25
N ALA A 98 -8.96 1.19 -11.40
CA ALA A 98 -9.81 2.30 -11.77
C ALA A 98 -9.64 3.46 -10.80
N ILE A 99 -9.79 4.67 -11.34
CA ILE A 99 -9.81 5.90 -10.55
C ILE A 99 -11.05 6.72 -10.88
N ARG A 100 -11.59 7.38 -9.86
CA ARG A 100 -12.63 8.37 -10.02
C ARG A 100 -12.00 9.76 -10.04
N GLU A 101 -11.81 10.34 -11.22
CA GLU A 101 -11.20 11.68 -11.37
C GLU A 101 -12.12 12.80 -10.87
N SER A 102 -13.43 12.62 -10.98
CA SER A 102 -14.43 13.59 -10.54
C SER A 102 -15.74 12.89 -10.18
N GLY A 103 -16.76 13.62 -9.74
CA GLY A 103 -18.07 13.04 -9.39
C GLY A 103 -18.72 12.18 -10.49
N ASN A 104 -18.42 12.47 -11.77
CA ASN A 104 -19.09 11.85 -12.92
C ASN A 104 -18.12 11.19 -13.91
N LYS A 105 -16.84 11.03 -13.55
CA LYS A 105 -15.83 10.50 -14.46
C LYS A 105 -14.96 9.45 -13.79
N VAL A 106 -15.00 8.24 -14.35
CA VAL A 106 -14.15 7.11 -13.97
C VAL A 106 -13.24 6.77 -15.15
N LYS A 107 -11.96 6.52 -14.86
CA LYS A 107 -10.99 5.99 -15.82
C LYS A 107 -10.52 4.62 -15.37
N ILE A 108 -10.36 3.73 -16.33
CA ILE A 108 -9.83 2.37 -16.12
C ILE A 108 -8.49 2.28 -16.82
N TYR A 109 -7.49 1.78 -16.10
CA TYR A 109 -6.14 1.52 -16.58
C TYR A 109 -5.95 0.01 -16.64
N LYS A 110 -5.55 -0.48 -17.82
CA LYS A 110 -5.41 -1.91 -18.08
C LYS A 110 -3.95 -2.31 -18.32
N ASN A 111 -3.60 -3.54 -17.94
CA ASN A 111 -2.26 -4.10 -18.11
C ASN A 111 -1.15 -3.27 -17.41
N PHE A 112 -1.41 -2.89 -16.16
CA PHE A 112 -0.52 -2.11 -15.30
C PHE A 112 0.66 -2.92 -14.74
#